data_AF-A0A7X5XY90-F1
#
_entry.id   AF-A0A7X5XY90-F1
#
_cell.length_a   1.000
_cell.length_b   1.000
_cell.length_c   1.000
_cell.angle_alpha   90.00
_cell.angle_beta   90.00
_cell.angle_gamma   90.00
#
_symmetry.space_group_name_H-M   'P 1'
#
loop_
_entity.id
_entity.type
_entity.pdbx_description
1 polymer ?
#
loop_
_entity_poly.entity_id
_entity_poly.type
_entity_poly.pdbx_seq_one_letter_code
_entity_poly.pdbx_strand_id
1 'polypeptide(L)'
;MAISTGSGGDDVPMSDINTTPLVDVMLVLLIIFLIAVPVVVQTIDLALPKVQFEPTTTKPENVSLSVKGGPDGCEIYWGLTRVNHTELLDKAVAKLKAEIDRQGGPNAAGLELPEVHIRGDINTPYRCIGGTIYTMQMAGFVKVGFISEPEPGSGNARL
;
A
#
# COMPACT_ATOMS: atom_id res chain seq x y z
N MET A 1 -24.07 79.78 -65.78
CA MET A 1 -23.50 78.58 -66.44
C MET A 1 -22.23 78.22 -65.70
N ALA A 2 -21.98 77.03 -65.16
CA ALA A 2 -22.80 75.86 -64.90
C ALA A 2 -22.01 75.03 -63.87
N ILE A 3 -22.69 74.49 -62.88
CA ILE A 3 -22.15 73.47 -61.99
C ILE A 3 -22.21 72.13 -62.75
N SER A 4 -21.14 71.34 -62.72
CA SER A 4 -21.15 69.97 -63.24
C SER A 4 -20.57 69.06 -62.17
N THR A 5 -21.48 68.47 -61.42
CA THR A 5 -21.30 67.39 -60.47
C THR A 5 -20.84 66.12 -61.18
N GLY A 6 -19.74 65.54 -60.73
CA GLY A 6 -19.25 64.29 -61.28
C GLY A 6 -18.27 63.62 -60.33
N SER A 7 -18.81 62.80 -59.44
CA SER A 7 -18.27 61.50 -58.99
C SER A 7 -18.84 61.21 -57.61
N GLY A 8 -20.00 60.55 -57.60
CA GLY A 8 -20.58 59.97 -56.40
C GLY A 8 -19.57 59.02 -55.76
N GLY A 9 -19.40 59.19 -54.46
CA GLY A 9 -18.61 58.28 -53.64
C GLY A 9 -19.33 56.95 -53.50
N ASP A 10 -18.53 55.89 -53.60
CA ASP A 10 -18.78 54.61 -52.96
C ASP A 10 -17.40 54.06 -52.53
N ASP A 11 -16.69 54.82 -51.69
CA ASP A 11 -15.62 54.27 -50.86
C ASP A 11 -16.25 53.64 -49.62
N VAL A 12 -16.79 52.43 -49.79
CA VAL A 12 -16.97 51.51 -48.67
C VAL A 12 -15.57 51.07 -48.24
N PRO A 13 -15.07 51.43 -47.05
CA PRO A 13 -13.77 50.96 -46.61
C PRO A 13 -13.93 49.45 -46.31
N MET A 14 -13.45 48.61 -47.24
CA MET A 14 -13.24 47.19 -46.97
C MET A 14 -12.16 47.08 -45.89
N SER A 15 -12.60 47.03 -44.63
CA SER A 15 -11.78 46.60 -43.50
C SER A 15 -11.69 45.08 -43.57
N ASP A 16 -10.88 44.59 -44.51
CA ASP A 16 -10.54 43.18 -44.56
C ASP A 16 -9.71 42.87 -43.31
N ILE A 17 -10.33 42.23 -42.32
CA ILE A 17 -9.63 41.84 -41.09
C ILE A 17 -8.61 40.79 -41.53
N ASN A 18 -7.32 41.07 -41.31
CA ASN A 18 -6.27 40.08 -41.51
C ASN A 18 -6.50 38.93 -40.51
N THR A 19 -7.13 37.86 -40.98
CA THR A 19 -7.45 36.66 -40.20
C THR A 19 -6.22 35.78 -39.99
N THR A 20 -5.21 35.91 -40.86
CA THR A 20 -3.95 35.14 -40.82
C THR A 20 -3.16 35.34 -39.52
N PRO A 21 -2.90 36.57 -39.04
CA PRO A 21 -2.30 36.79 -37.72
C PRO A 21 -3.18 36.33 -36.56
N LEU A 22 -4.51 36.44 -36.69
CA LEU A 22 -5.44 36.10 -35.61
C LEU A 22 -5.49 34.59 -35.38
N VAL A 23 -5.47 33.80 -36.46
CA VAL A 23 -5.42 32.33 -36.39
C VAL A 23 -4.10 31.86 -35.79
N ASP A 24 -2.97 32.52 -36.08
CA ASP A 24 -1.66 32.18 -35.51
C ASP A 24 -1.63 32.39 -33.99
N VAL A 25 -2.11 33.54 -33.51
CA VAL A 25 -2.21 33.81 -32.07
C VAL A 25 -3.12 32.80 -31.37
N MET A 26 -4.24 32.43 -32.00
CA MET A 26 -5.15 31.42 -31.45
C MET A 26 -4.51 30.03 -31.38
N LEU A 27 -3.75 29.63 -32.41
CA LEU A 27 -3.08 28.33 -32.45
C LEU A 27 -1.95 28.24 -31.42
N VAL A 28 -1.20 29.34 -31.23
CA VAL A 28 -0.18 29.45 -30.17
C VAL A 28 -0.80 29.25 -28.78
N LEU A 29 -1.97 29.86 -28.51
CA LEU A 29 -2.66 29.68 -27.23
C LEU A 29 -3.11 28.23 -27.01
N LEU A 30 -3.56 27.53 -28.05
CA LEU A 30 -3.92 26.11 -27.96
C LEU A 30 -2.72 25.22 -27.64
N ILE A 31 -1.57 25.48 -28.26
CA ILE A 31 -0.33 24.75 -27.96
C ILE A 31 0.08 24.97 -26.50
N ILE A 32 0.00 26.21 -26.00
CA ILE A 32 0.31 26.53 -24.60
C ILE A 32 -0.62 25.74 -23.65
N PHE A 33 -1.93 25.71 -23.91
CA PHE A 33 -2.87 24.94 -23.10
C PHE A 33 -2.62 23.42 -23.15
N LEU A 34 -2.19 22.89 -24.30
CA LEU A 34 -1.92 21.47 -24.49
C LEU A 34 -0.66 21.00 -23.71
N ILE A 35 0.37 21.84 -23.64
CA ILE A 35 1.64 21.47 -22.96
C ILE A 35 1.66 21.84 -21.46
N ALA A 36 0.70 22.66 -21.01
CA ALA A 36 0.69 23.20 -19.65
C ALA A 36 0.13 22.24 -18.58
N VAL A 37 -0.18 20.97 -18.90
CA VAL A 37 -0.57 19.98 -17.88
C VAL A 37 0.68 19.26 -17.36
N PRO A 38 1.25 19.64 -16.20
CA PRO A 38 2.33 18.89 -15.60
C PRO A 38 1.80 17.56 -15.04
N VAL A 39 2.43 16.45 -15.44
CA VAL A 39 2.23 15.17 -14.77
C VAL A 39 3.04 15.18 -13.49
N VAL A 40 2.39 15.45 -12.35
CA VAL A 40 3.02 15.35 -11.03
C VAL A 40 3.00 13.88 -10.61
N VAL A 41 4.10 13.16 -10.82
CA VAL A 41 4.30 11.83 -10.24
C VAL A 41 4.95 12.01 -8.87
N GLN A 42 4.17 11.85 -7.79
CA GLN A 42 4.71 11.81 -6.44
C GLN A 42 5.29 10.42 -6.17
N THR A 43 6.60 10.25 -6.37
CA THR A 43 7.32 9.07 -5.88
C THR A 43 7.82 9.35 -4.47
N ILE A 44 7.35 8.60 -3.49
CA ILE A 44 7.90 8.62 -2.14
C ILE A 44 9.13 7.73 -2.14
N ASP A 45 10.30 8.31 -1.90
CA ASP A 45 11.53 7.54 -1.73
C ASP A 45 11.48 6.78 -0.40
N LEU A 46 11.47 5.44 -0.46
CA LEU A 46 11.38 4.56 0.70
C LEU A 46 12.63 3.69 0.77
N ALA A 47 13.46 3.95 1.76
CA ALA A 47 14.55 3.05 2.10
C ALA A 47 14.00 1.85 2.89
N LEU A 48 13.90 0.70 2.23
CA LEU A 48 13.48 -0.54 2.89
C LEU A 48 14.67 -1.17 3.65
N PRO A 49 14.45 -1.67 4.88
CA PRO A 49 15.49 -2.38 5.63
C PRO A 49 15.88 -3.68 4.91
N LYS A 50 17.18 -3.92 4.78
CA LYS A 50 17.71 -5.20 4.28
C LYS A 50 17.70 -6.21 5.43
N VAL A 51 16.74 -7.13 5.41
CA VAL A 51 16.63 -8.19 6.42
C VAL A 51 17.40 -9.42 5.93
N GLN A 52 18.36 -9.90 6.72
CA GLN A 52 19.06 -11.16 6.46
C GLN A 52 18.15 -12.32 6.88
N PHE A 53 18.05 -13.36 6.05
CA PHE A 53 17.24 -14.54 6.35
C PHE A 53 17.92 -15.39 7.42
N GLU A 54 17.49 -15.24 8.68
CA GLU A 54 17.86 -16.18 9.74
C GLU A 54 16.82 -17.31 9.81
N PRO A 55 17.26 -18.59 9.86
CA PRO A 55 16.35 -19.71 10.02
C PRO A 55 15.63 -19.60 11.36
N THR A 56 14.31 -19.50 11.31
CA THR A 56 13.47 -19.34 12.49
C THR A 56 13.51 -20.62 13.33
N THR A 57 14.00 -20.53 14.56
CA THR A 57 13.86 -21.60 15.55
C THR A 57 12.50 -21.52 16.21
N THR A 58 11.52 -22.25 15.67
CA THR A 58 10.18 -22.32 16.28
C THR A 58 10.28 -23.04 17.62
N LYS A 59 10.14 -22.32 18.74
CA LYS A 59 10.00 -22.94 20.06
C LYS A 59 8.55 -23.44 20.24
N PRO A 60 8.30 -24.50 21.04
CA PRO A 60 6.94 -25.03 21.24
C PRO A 60 5.96 -24.02 21.85
N GLU A 61 6.45 -23.03 22.58
CA GLU A 61 5.65 -21.92 23.11
C GLU A 61 5.17 -20.92 22.03
N ASN A 62 5.77 -20.94 20.83
CA ASN A 62 5.43 -19.98 19.78
C ASN A 62 4.08 -20.28 19.14
N VAL A 63 3.37 -19.21 18.79
CA VAL A 63 2.06 -19.30 18.12
C VAL A 63 2.26 -19.14 16.62
N SER A 64 1.91 -20.16 15.83
CA SER A 64 1.87 -20.06 14.38
C SER A 64 0.47 -19.70 13.89
N LEU A 65 0.36 -18.56 13.22
CA LEU A 65 -0.84 -18.11 12.53
C LEU A 65 -0.62 -18.17 11.02
N SER A 66 -1.61 -18.66 10.29
CA SER A 66 -1.65 -18.59 8.84
C SER A 66 -2.77 -17.67 8.41
N VAL A 67 -2.47 -16.68 7.57
CA VAL A 67 -3.43 -15.69 7.10
C VAL A 67 -3.53 -15.81 5.59
N LYS A 68 -4.76 -15.93 5.10
CA LYS A 68 -5.07 -16.03 3.68
C LYS A 68 -6.11 -14.99 3.29
N GLY A 69 -5.89 -14.34 2.14
CA GLY A 69 -6.93 -13.58 1.46
C GLY A 69 -7.89 -14.51 0.74
N GLY A 70 -9.16 -14.54 1.16
CA GLY A 70 -10.24 -15.27 0.48
C GLY A 70 -11.22 -14.33 -0.24
N PRO A 71 -12.13 -14.87 -1.06
CA PRO A 71 -13.19 -14.08 -1.73
C PRO A 71 -14.09 -13.34 -0.73
N ASP A 72 -14.33 -13.96 0.43
CA ASP A 72 -15.22 -13.46 1.49
C ASP A 72 -14.49 -12.60 2.53
N GLY A 73 -13.19 -12.33 2.35
CA GLY A 73 -12.39 -11.47 3.22
C GLY A 73 -11.14 -12.15 3.79
N CYS A 74 -10.76 -11.75 5.01
CA CYS A 74 -9.55 -12.21 5.66
C CYS A 74 -9.82 -13.53 6.41
N GLU A 75 -9.18 -14.61 6.00
CA GLU A 75 -9.23 -15.89 6.70
C GLU A 75 -7.99 -16.05 7.57
N ILE A 76 -8.21 -16.29 8.86
CA ILE A 76 -7.14 -16.49 9.83
C ILE A 76 -7.25 -17.92 10.36
N TYR A 77 -6.11 -18.62 10.36
CA TYR A 77 -5.98 -19.97 10.85
C TYR A 77 -4.98 -20.01 11.99
N TRP A 78 -5.40 -20.58 13.11
CA TRP A 78 -4.51 -20.94 14.21
C TRP A 78 -4.10 -22.40 14.02
N GLY A 79 -2.88 -22.64 13.55
CA GLY A 79 -2.46 -23.97 13.09
C GLY A 79 -3.33 -24.44 11.92
N LEU A 80 -4.25 -25.38 12.18
CA LEU A 80 -5.18 -25.94 11.18
C LEU A 80 -6.63 -25.48 11.38
N THR A 81 -6.93 -24.74 12.45
CA THR A 81 -8.29 -24.34 12.80
C THR A 81 -8.56 -22.92 12.33
N ARG A 82 -9.61 -22.73 11.53
CA ARG A 82 -10.10 -21.39 11.15
C ARG A 82 -10.66 -20.70 12.39
N VAL A 83 -10.24 -19.46 12.62
CA VAL A 83 -10.67 -18.65 13.77
C VAL A 83 -11.14 -17.28 13.29
N ASN A 84 -12.17 -16.75 13.94
CA ASN A 84 -12.61 -15.39 13.69
C ASN A 84 -11.81 -14.38 14.54
N HIS A 85 -11.92 -13.09 14.26
CA HIS A 85 -11.15 -12.04 14.95
C HIS A 85 -11.36 -12.03 16.47
N THR A 86 -12.59 -12.22 16.93
CA THR A 86 -12.92 -12.27 18.37
C THR A 86 -12.37 -13.54 19.04
N GLU A 87 -12.60 -14.69 18.42
CA GLU A 87 -12.07 -15.97 18.91
C GLU A 87 -10.55 -16.01 18.94
N LEU A 88 -9.91 -15.35 17.97
CA LEU A 88 -8.47 -15.22 17.88
C LEU A 88 -7.93 -14.46 19.09
N LEU A 89 -8.56 -13.35 19.47
CA LEU A 89 -8.19 -12.57 20.66
C LEU A 89 -8.33 -13.41 21.94
N ASP A 90 -9.47 -14.07 22.12
CA ASP A 90 -9.75 -14.86 23.31
C ASP A 90 -8.77 -16.03 23.46
N LYS A 91 -8.52 -16.76 22.36
CA LYS A 91 -7.53 -17.86 22.33
C LYS A 91 -6.12 -17.36 22.57
N ALA A 92 -5.75 -16.21 21.99
CA ALA A 92 -4.44 -15.61 22.17
C ALA A 92 -4.20 -15.23 23.63
N VAL A 93 -5.15 -14.54 24.26
CA VAL A 93 -5.07 -14.16 25.68
C VAL A 93 -5.01 -15.39 26.58
N ALA A 94 -5.85 -16.41 26.31
CA ALA A 94 -5.85 -17.65 27.09
C ALA A 94 -4.51 -18.39 26.97
N LYS A 95 -3.94 -18.46 25.76
CA LYS A 95 -2.63 -19.09 25.54
C LYS A 95 -1.49 -18.32 26.20
N LEU A 96 -1.48 -17.00 26.07
CA LEU A 96 -0.46 -16.16 26.69
C LEU A 96 -0.48 -16.29 28.21
N LYS A 97 -1.67 -16.24 28.83
CA LYS A 97 -1.83 -16.44 30.28
C LYS A 97 -1.34 -17.82 30.72
N ALA A 98 -1.74 -18.88 30.02
CA ALA A 98 -1.31 -20.24 30.34
C ALA A 98 0.21 -20.41 30.26
N GLU A 99 0.86 -19.76 29.30
CA GLU A 99 2.32 -19.81 29.16
C GLU A 99 3.04 -18.98 30.24
N ILE A 100 2.52 -17.79 30.58
CA ILE A 100 3.03 -16.97 31.69
C ILE A 100 2.89 -17.72 33.03
N ASP A 101 1.75 -18.36 33.26
CA ASP A 101 1.49 -19.15 34.48
C ASP A 101 2.43 -20.35 34.55
N ARG A 102 2.69 -21.03 33.42
CA ARG A 102 3.65 -22.13 33.33
C ARG A 102 5.08 -21.69 33.64
N GLN A 103 5.46 -20.46 33.28
CA GLN A 103 6.79 -19.91 33.49
C GLN A 103 6.98 -19.25 34.87
N GLY A 104 6.01 -19.38 35.79
CA GLY A 104 6.14 -18.89 37.17
C GLY A 104 5.55 -17.50 37.42
N GLY A 105 4.66 -17.04 36.53
CA GLY A 105 3.92 -15.79 36.67
C GLY A 105 4.65 -14.55 36.14
N PRO A 106 3.99 -13.39 36.08
CA PRO A 106 4.47 -12.20 35.37
C PRO A 106 5.78 -11.59 35.92
N ASN A 107 6.28 -12.06 37.07
CA ASN A 107 7.47 -11.55 37.75
C ASN A 107 8.63 -12.56 37.80
N ALA A 108 8.56 -13.68 37.07
CA ALA A 108 9.64 -14.66 37.06
C ALA A 108 10.89 -14.12 36.34
N ALA A 109 12.05 -14.23 36.98
CA ALA A 109 13.34 -13.84 36.41
C ALA A 109 13.73 -14.85 35.32
N GLY A 110 13.44 -14.52 34.06
CA GLY A 110 13.67 -15.39 32.90
C GLY A 110 12.44 -15.67 32.04
N LEU A 111 11.37 -14.88 32.19
CA LEU A 111 10.16 -15.00 31.37
C LEU A 111 10.50 -14.82 29.88
N GLU A 112 10.49 -15.93 29.12
CA GLU A 112 10.56 -15.88 27.67
C GLU A 112 9.14 -15.78 27.14
N LEU A 113 8.75 -14.54 26.83
CA LEU A 113 7.45 -14.27 26.24
C LEU A 113 7.35 -14.99 24.88
N PRO A 114 6.27 -15.76 24.65
CA PRO A 114 6.07 -16.42 23.37
C PRO A 114 5.97 -15.39 22.25
N GLU A 115 6.53 -15.72 21.11
CA GLU A 115 6.43 -14.91 19.90
C GLU A 115 5.35 -15.46 18.96
N VAL A 116 4.71 -14.56 18.23
CA VAL A 116 3.74 -14.92 17.19
C VAL A 116 4.45 -14.98 15.85
N HIS A 117 4.34 -16.11 15.17
CA HIS A 117 4.82 -16.28 13.81
C HIS A 117 3.63 -16.21 12.85
N ILE A 118 3.63 -15.21 11.98
CA ILE A 118 2.58 -15.00 10.97
C ILE A 118 3.10 -15.49 9.61
N ARG A 119 2.35 -16.41 9.02
CA ARG A 119 2.51 -16.89 7.64
C ARG A 119 1.42 -16.28 6.79
N GLY A 120 1.78 -15.42 5.84
CA GLY A 120 0.83 -14.85 4.88
C GLY A 120 0.92 -15.56 3.54
N ASP A 121 -0.22 -15.86 2.91
CA ASP A 121 -0.24 -16.23 1.49
C ASP A 121 0.14 -15.02 0.62
N ILE A 122 0.76 -15.26 -0.54
CA ILE A 122 1.30 -14.22 -1.43
C ILE A 122 0.25 -13.20 -1.88
N ASN A 123 -0.99 -13.64 -2.05
CA ASN A 123 -2.11 -12.81 -2.51
C ASN A 123 -2.90 -12.18 -1.34
N THR A 124 -2.40 -12.29 -0.11
CA THR A 124 -3.12 -11.77 1.06
C THR A 124 -3.00 -10.25 1.12
N PRO A 125 -4.12 -9.50 1.14
CA PRO A 125 -4.06 -8.06 1.33
C PRO A 125 -3.41 -7.71 2.66
N TYR A 126 -2.53 -6.71 2.66
CA TYR A 126 -1.84 -6.27 3.87
C TYR A 126 -2.81 -5.91 5.01
N ARG A 127 -4.02 -5.43 4.69
CA ARG A 127 -5.10 -5.17 5.68
C ARG A 127 -5.39 -6.39 6.55
N CYS A 128 -5.36 -7.60 5.99
CA CYS A 128 -5.61 -8.84 6.72
C CYS A 128 -4.44 -9.19 7.65
N ILE A 129 -3.22 -9.01 7.17
CA ILE A 129 -2.00 -9.24 7.95
C ILE A 129 -1.93 -8.22 9.10
N GLY A 130 -2.09 -6.94 8.80
CA GLY A 130 -2.11 -5.85 9.78
C GLY A 130 -3.19 -6.01 10.84
N GLY A 131 -4.40 -6.42 10.44
CA GLY A 131 -5.48 -6.72 11.39
C GLY A 131 -5.13 -7.86 12.35
N THR A 132 -4.47 -8.89 11.84
CA THR A 132 -4.02 -10.03 12.66
C THR A 132 -2.91 -9.61 13.65
N ILE A 133 -1.94 -8.81 13.20
CA ILE A 133 -0.89 -8.23 14.05
C ILE A 133 -1.52 -7.42 15.18
N TYR A 134 -2.49 -6.57 14.85
CA TYR A 134 -3.18 -5.73 15.82
C TYR A 134 -3.92 -6.58 16.88
N THR A 135 -4.63 -7.64 16.49
CA THR A 135 -5.27 -8.55 17.45
C THR A 135 -4.26 -9.22 18.39
N MET A 136 -3.11 -9.66 17.86
CA MET A 136 -2.07 -10.31 18.66
C MET A 136 -1.40 -9.34 19.63
N GLN A 137 -1.16 -8.10 19.21
CA GLN A 137 -0.63 -7.06 20.08
C GLN A 137 -1.62 -6.69 21.19
N MET A 138 -2.92 -6.58 20.86
CA MET A 138 -3.97 -6.39 21.88
C MET A 138 -4.04 -7.57 22.86
N ALA A 139 -3.74 -8.79 22.41
CA ALA A 139 -3.67 -9.96 23.27
C ALA A 139 -2.44 -9.97 24.20
N GLY A 140 -1.46 -9.08 23.99
CA GLY A 140 -0.25 -8.93 24.81
C GLY A 140 1.02 -9.55 24.22
N PHE A 141 0.99 -10.04 22.99
CA PHE A 141 2.20 -10.53 22.32
C PHE A 141 3.06 -9.37 21.81
N VAL A 142 4.25 -9.23 22.39
CA VAL A 142 5.21 -8.16 22.06
C VAL A 142 6.09 -8.46 20.85
N LYS A 143 6.37 -9.74 20.59
CA LYS A 143 7.23 -10.19 19.49
C LYS A 143 6.37 -10.81 18.40
N VAL A 144 6.43 -10.22 17.20
CA VAL A 144 5.78 -10.73 16.00
C VAL A 144 6.84 -11.00 14.94
N GLY A 145 6.99 -12.26 14.56
CA GLY A 145 7.85 -12.71 13.47
C GLY A 145 7.02 -13.06 12.24
N PHE A 146 7.63 -12.93 11.06
CA PHE A 146 7.05 -13.40 9.81
C PHE A 146 7.83 -14.60 9.32
N ILE A 147 7.11 -15.63 8.88
CA ILE A 147 7.72 -16.76 8.19
C ILE A 147 7.41 -16.58 6.71
N SER A 148 8.47 -16.47 5.91
CA SER A 148 8.39 -16.42 4.45
C SER A 148 9.09 -17.65 3.87
N GLU A 149 8.53 -18.18 2.79
CA GLU A 149 9.18 -19.21 2.00
C GLU A 149 9.87 -18.52 0.81
N PRO A 150 11.17 -18.77 0.57
CA PRO A 150 11.84 -18.25 -0.60
C PRO A 150 11.28 -18.88 -1.87
N GLU A 151 11.38 -18.15 -2.98
CA GLU A 151 10.95 -18.65 -4.29
C GLU A 151 11.65 -19.98 -4.64
N PRO A 152 10.92 -21.01 -5.11
CA PRO A 152 11.51 -22.28 -5.50
C PRO A 152 12.55 -22.08 -6.62
N GLY A 153 13.84 -22.13 -6.27
CA GLY A 153 14.94 -21.86 -7.20
C GLY A 153 15.97 -20.85 -6.69
N SER A 154 15.64 -20.07 -5.66
CA SER A 154 16.61 -19.26 -4.90
C SER A 154 17.34 -20.13 -3.87
N GLY A 155 18.03 -21.15 -4.37
CA GLY A 155 18.89 -22.01 -3.58
C GLY A 155 20.10 -21.21 -3.09
N ASN A 156 20.27 -21.16 -1.77
CA ASN A 156 21.43 -20.67 -1.04
C ASN A 156 22.74 -20.73 -1.85
N ALA A 157 23.12 -19.61 -2.46
CA ALA A 157 24.51 -19.38 -2.83
C ALA A 157 25.29 -19.17 -1.53
N ARG A 158 25.72 -20.29 -0.94
CA ARG A 158 26.74 -20.30 0.11
C ARG A 158 27.99 -19.66 -0.49
N LEU A 159 28.30 -18.45 -0.04
CA LEU A 159 29.64 -17.89 -0.11
C LEU A 159 30.41 -18.33 1.13
#